data_AF-W6JPX4-F1
#
_entry.id   AF-W6JPX4-F1
#
_cell.length_a   1.000
_cell.length_b   1.000
_cell.length_c   1.000
_cell.angle_alpha   90.00
_cell.angle_beta   90.00
_cell.angle_gamma   90.00
#
_symmetry.space_group_name_H-M   'P 1'
#
loop_
_entity.id
_entity.type
_entity.pdbx_description
1 polymer ?
#
loop_
_entity_poly.entity_id
_entity_poly.type
_entity_poly.pdbx_seq_one_letter_code
_entity_poly.pdbx_strand_id
1 'polypeptide(L)'
;MNSIQRSDMAVIGTWRDNIRTDEALAKKWFAKHGMNELVNDVVARCPTKAIQIKEIKDVRKADNFSSVAVNDTQALEIDNKDCV
;
A
#
# COMPACT_ATOMS: atom_id res chain seq x y z
N MET A 1 17.12 4.01 16.06
CA MET A 1 18.26 4.92 15.85
C MET A 1 18.24 5.29 14.38
N ASN A 2 17.95 6.54 14.09
CA ASN A 2 17.47 6.96 12.76
C ASN A 2 18.53 7.88 12.13
N SER A 3 18.57 8.01 10.81
CA SER A 3 19.62 8.79 10.11
C SER A 3 19.73 10.25 10.61
N ILE A 4 18.61 10.84 11.04
CA ILE A 4 18.53 12.19 11.64
C ILE A 4 19.33 12.30 12.94
N GLN A 5 19.43 11.23 13.75
CA GLN A 5 20.16 11.24 15.02
C GLN A 5 21.67 11.00 14.87
N ARG A 6 22.15 10.76 13.63
CA ARG A 6 23.53 10.32 13.34
C ARG A 6 24.26 11.22 12.36
N SER A 7 23.68 12.38 12.02
CA SER A 7 24.28 13.32 11.09
C SER A 7 23.84 14.75 11.42
N ASP A 8 24.73 15.72 11.25
CA ASP A 8 24.41 17.14 11.41
C ASP A 8 23.45 17.65 10.33
N MET A 9 23.43 17.03 9.14
CA MET A 9 22.48 17.28 8.07
C MET A 9 22.14 15.99 7.32
N ALA A 10 20.90 15.49 7.47
CA ALA A 10 20.40 14.32 6.77
C ALA A 10 19.58 14.72 5.53
N VAL A 11 19.99 14.25 4.35
CA VAL A 11 19.17 14.34 3.12
C VAL A 11 18.52 12.99 2.89
N ILE A 12 17.19 12.92 3.01
CA ILE A 12 16.41 11.68 2.85
C ILE A 12 15.45 11.89 1.69
N GLY A 13 15.68 11.15 0.60
CA GLY A 13 14.84 11.21 -0.59
C GLY A 13 13.45 10.62 -0.36
N THR A 14 12.47 11.20 -1.04
CA THR A 14 11.09 10.70 -1.10
C THR A 14 10.51 11.00 -2.48
N TRP A 15 9.28 10.56 -2.71
CA TRP A 15 8.49 10.84 -3.90
C TRP A 15 7.28 11.70 -3.55
N ARG A 16 6.58 12.23 -4.57
CA ARG A 16 5.36 13.05 -4.41
C ARG A 16 4.19 12.53 -5.27
N ASP A 17 4.45 11.56 -6.14
CA ASP A 17 3.45 10.87 -6.96
C ASP A 17 2.84 9.66 -6.22
N ASN A 18 1.94 8.96 -6.91
CA ASN A 18 1.27 7.79 -6.34
C ASN A 18 2.18 6.56 -6.28
N ILE A 19 1.96 5.70 -5.28
CA ILE A 19 2.53 4.36 -5.24
C ILE A 19 2.05 3.58 -6.46
N ARG A 20 3.01 3.03 -7.21
CA ARG A 20 2.76 2.20 -8.38
C ARG A 20 2.36 0.79 -7.95
N THR A 21 1.32 0.25 -8.57
CA THR A 21 0.78 -1.08 -8.25
C THR A 21 0.92 -2.04 -9.44
N ASP A 22 1.13 -3.32 -9.15
CA ASP A 22 1.23 -4.40 -10.16
C ASP A 22 0.35 -5.59 -9.74
N GLU A 23 -0.67 -5.88 -10.54
CA GLU A 23 -1.63 -6.95 -10.26
C GLU A 23 -1.03 -8.35 -10.38
N ALA A 24 -0.10 -8.57 -11.31
CA ALA A 24 0.49 -9.88 -11.53
C ALA A 24 1.35 -10.29 -10.31
N LEU A 25 2.12 -9.34 -9.79
CA LEU A 25 2.92 -9.54 -8.58
C LEU A 25 2.04 -9.67 -7.33
N ALA A 26 1.00 -8.85 -7.21
CA ALA A 26 0.09 -8.91 -6.07
C ALA A 26 -0.65 -10.25 -6.00
N LYS A 27 -1.18 -10.75 -7.12
CA LYS A 27 -1.83 -12.07 -7.21
C LYS A 27 -0.87 -13.21 -6.88
N LYS A 28 0.37 -13.14 -7.37
CA LYS A 28 1.41 -14.14 -7.09
C LYS A 28 1.78 -14.16 -5.59
N TRP A 29 1.89 -13.00 -4.96
CA TRP A 29 2.13 -12.90 -3.52
C TRP A 29 0.92 -13.44 -2.74
N PHE A 30 -0.28 -13.02 -3.11
CA PHE A 30 -1.52 -13.45 -2.47
C PHE A 30 -1.71 -14.98 -2.51
N ALA A 31 -1.39 -15.62 -3.63
CA ALA A 31 -1.49 -17.08 -3.77
C ALA A 31 -0.60 -17.86 -2.77
N LYS A 32 0.50 -17.25 -2.29
CA LYS A 32 1.43 -17.88 -1.34
C LYS A 32 1.07 -17.59 0.13
N HIS A 33 0.52 -16.41 0.40
CA HIS A 33 0.39 -15.85 1.75
C HIS A 33 -1.07 -15.76 2.23
N GLY A 34 -2.01 -15.59 1.31
CA GLY A 34 -3.44 -15.51 1.60
C GLY A 34 -3.87 -14.23 2.33
N MET A 35 -5.14 -14.20 2.75
CA MET A 35 -5.77 -12.98 3.27
C MET A 35 -5.34 -12.62 4.69
N ASN A 36 -5.14 -13.61 5.56
CA ASN A 36 -4.75 -13.34 6.95
C ASN A 36 -3.41 -12.63 7.02
N GLU A 37 -2.44 -13.06 6.23
CA GLU A 37 -1.12 -12.42 6.18
C GLU A 37 -1.19 -11.04 5.55
N LEU A 38 -1.96 -10.87 4.46
CA LEU A 38 -2.18 -9.58 3.83
C LEU A 38 -2.74 -8.54 4.83
N VAL A 39 -3.74 -8.94 5.62
CA VAL A 39 -4.35 -8.06 6.62
C VAL A 39 -3.39 -7.78 7.77
N ASN A 40 -2.79 -8.82 8.36
CA ASN A 40 -1.98 -8.67 9.57
C ASN A 40 -0.62 -8.00 9.33
N ASP A 41 -0.02 -8.21 8.16
CA ASP A 41 1.33 -7.73 7.90
C ASP A 41 1.40 -6.50 6.98
N VAL A 42 0.37 -6.24 6.16
CA VAL A 42 0.34 -5.04 5.30
C VAL A 42 -0.67 -4.03 5.81
N VAL A 43 -1.95 -4.38 5.80
CA VAL A 43 -3.05 -3.44 6.09
C VAL A 43 -3.00 -2.94 7.54
N ALA A 44 -2.87 -3.85 8.50
CA ALA A 44 -2.83 -3.53 9.92
C ALA A 44 -1.57 -2.75 10.31
N ARG A 45 -0.48 -2.89 9.55
CA ARG A 45 0.80 -2.22 9.82
C ARG A 45 0.97 -0.87 9.15
N CYS A 46 0.08 -0.51 8.22
CA CYS A 46 0.04 0.84 7.66
C CYS A 46 -0.15 1.87 8.81
N PRO A 47 0.81 2.80 9.03
CA PRO A 47 0.75 3.72 10.17
C PRO A 47 -0.46 4.67 10.12
N THR A 48 -0.79 5.16 8.93
CA THR A 48 -1.89 6.12 8.69
C THR A 48 -3.21 5.45 8.31
N LYS A 49 -3.23 4.11 8.16
CA LYS A 49 -4.40 3.35 7.69
C LYS A 49 -4.90 3.75 6.30
N ALA A 50 -4.00 4.28 5.46
CA ALA A 50 -4.28 4.64 4.07
C ALA A 50 -4.46 3.43 3.13
N ILE A 51 -4.07 2.23 3.56
CA ILE A 51 -4.22 0.98 2.80
C ILE A 51 -5.44 0.22 3.31
N GLN A 52 -6.33 -0.20 2.40
CA GLN A 52 -7.56 -0.92 2.74
C GLN A 52 -7.85 -2.06 1.76
N ILE A 53 -8.48 -3.13 2.25
CA ILE A 53 -9.06 -4.18 1.39
C ILE A 53 -10.51 -3.81 1.11
N LYS A 54 -10.89 -3.81 -0.17
CA LYS A 54 -12.27 -3.59 -0.62
C LYS A 54 -12.67 -4.63 -1.64
N GLU A 55 -13.97 -4.78 -1.85
CA GLU A 55 -14.46 -5.49 -3.02
C GLU A 55 -14.11 -4.70 -4.28
N ILE A 56 -13.78 -5.39 -5.38
CA ILE A 56 -13.34 -4.77 -6.63
C ILE A 56 -14.35 -3.72 -7.14
N LYS A 57 -15.64 -3.96 -6.92
CA LYS A 57 -16.73 -3.06 -7.33
C LYS A 57 -16.77 -1.74 -6.55
N ASP A 58 -16.23 -1.72 -5.34
CA ASP A 58 -16.31 -0.60 -4.39
C ASP A 58 -14.99 0.20 -4.30
N VAL A 59 -14.01 -0.14 -5.14
CA VAL A 59 -12.74 0.57 -5.24
C VAL A 59 -12.96 1.98 -5.77
N ARG A 60 -12.41 2.97 -5.06
CA ARG A 60 -12.48 4.38 -5.46
C ARG A 60 -11.57 4.63 -6.65
N LYS A 61 -12.09 5.41 -7.61
CA LYS A 61 -11.37 5.84 -8.80
C LYS A 61 -11.27 7.36 -8.77
N ALA A 62 -10.18 7.86 -8.22
CA ALA A 62 -9.80 9.27 -8.29
C ALA A 62 -8.26 9.36 -8.37
N ASP A 63 -7.75 10.52 -8.76
CA ASP A 63 -6.35 10.69 -9.15
C ASP A 63 -5.33 10.34 -8.05
N ASN A 64 -5.73 10.40 -6.78
CA ASN A 64 -4.89 10.07 -5.63
C ASN A 64 -5.04 8.61 -5.15
N PHE A 65 -5.90 7.80 -5.77
CA PHE A 65 -6.08 6.40 -5.38
C PHE A 65 -5.33 5.45 -6.30
N SER A 66 -4.52 4.58 -5.71
CA SER A 66 -3.97 3.42 -6.40
C SER A 66 -4.76 2.18 -5.98
N SER A 67 -5.05 1.28 -6.91
CA SER A 67 -5.68 0.00 -6.58
C SER A 67 -4.94 -1.17 -7.20
N VAL A 68 -5.05 -2.33 -6.56
CA VAL A 68 -4.46 -3.58 -7.03
C VAL A 68 -5.35 -4.76 -6.71
N ALA A 69 -5.80 -5.49 -7.73
CA ALA A 69 -6.56 -6.71 -7.54
C ALA A 69 -5.67 -7.83 -6.98
N VAL A 70 -6.01 -8.36 -5.81
CA VAL A 70 -5.27 -9.46 -5.16
C VAL A 70 -5.86 -10.83 -5.50
N ASN A 71 -7.16 -10.87 -5.83
CA ASN A 71 -7.89 -12.04 -6.32
C ASN A 71 -9.09 -11.57 -7.17
N ASP A 72 -10.05 -12.45 -7.48
CA ASP A 72 -11.20 -12.14 -8.34
C ASP A 72 -12.32 -11.37 -7.65
N THR A 73 -12.27 -11.19 -6.32
CA THR A 73 -13.32 -10.55 -5.53
C THR A 73 -12.86 -9.29 -4.81
N GLN A 74 -11.57 -9.21 -4.48
CA GLN A 74 -10.99 -8.21 -3.60
C GLN A 74 -9.79 -7.51 -4.23
N ALA A 75 -9.69 -6.22 -3.92
CA ALA A 75 -8.60 -5.35 -4.27
C ALA A 75 -8.07 -4.61 -3.04
N LEU A 76 -6.78 -4.32 -3.06
CA LEU A 76 -6.13 -3.46 -2.11
C LEU A 76 -6.11 -2.04 -2.69
N GLU A 77 -6.75 -1.12 -1.98
CA GLU A 77 -6.82 0.30 -2.29
C GLU A 77 -5.81 1.05 -1.42
N ILE A 78 -5.15 2.04 -2.01
CA ILE A 78 -4.18 2.92 -1.36
C ILE A 78 -4.62 4.36 -1.60
N ASP A 79 -4.89 5.10 -0.53
CA ASP A 79 -5.05 6.56 -0.60
C ASP A 79 -3.67 7.22 -0.52
N ASN A 80 -3.11 7.62 -1.66
CA ASN A 80 -1.77 8.18 -1.71
C ASN A 80 -1.66 9.55 -1.02
N LYS A 81 -2.78 10.25 -0.81
CA LYS A 81 -2.78 11.55 -0.13
C LYS A 81 -2.49 11.39 1.36
N ASP A 82 -2.98 10.30 1.96
CA ASP A 82 -2.81 9.99 3.38
C ASP A 82 -1.68 8.95 3.62
N CYS A 83 -0.93 8.57 2.56
CA CYS A 83 0.14 7.57 2.60
C CYS A 83 1.55 8.15 2.87
N VAL A 84 1.64 9.29 3.58
CA VAL A 84 2.89 9.91 4.04
C VAL A 84 2.67 10.63 5.37
#